data_AF-A0A9D1YXD4-F1
#
_entry.id   AF-A0A9D1YXD4-F1
#
_cell.length_a   1.000
_cell.length_b   1.000
_cell.length_c   1.000
_cell.angle_alpha   90.00
_cell.angle_beta   90.00
_cell.angle_gamma   90.00
#
_symmetry.space_group_name_H-M   'P 1'
#
loop_
_entity.id
_entity.type
_entity.pdbx_description
1 polymer ?
#
loop_
_entity_poly.entity_id
_entity_poly.type
_entity_poly.pdbx_seq_one_letter_code
_entity_poly.pdbx_strand_id
1 'polypeptide(L)' 'MLRVVVLVSGSGTNFADLLARIQRGDVNAEIVAVGADRACAGLAYADEHGIPTFVEPFARPREEWSNRVVDAIESF' A
#
# COMPACT_ATOMS: atom_id res chain seq x y z
N MET A 1 4.26 -13.34 -11.93
CA MET A 1 3.83 -11.96 -11.64
C MET A 1 4.14 -11.69 -10.18
N LEU A 2 4.85 -10.62 -9.87
CA LEU A 2 5.24 -10.28 -8.50
C LEU A 2 4.03 -9.71 -7.75
N ARG A 3 3.65 -10.26 -6.58
CA ARG A 3 2.62 -9.67 -5.72
C ARG A 3 3.26 -8.66 -4.79
N VAL A 4 2.73 -7.44 -4.71
CA VAL A 4 3.29 -6.37 -3.89
C VAL A 4 2.22 -5.68 -3.05
N VAL A 5 2.58 -5.35 -1.81
CA VAL A 5 1.86 -4.35 -0.99
C VAL A 5 2.62 -3.04 -1.10
N VAL A 6 1.91 -1.93 -1.29
CA VAL A 6 2.51 -0.59 -1.38
C VAL A 6 2.21 0.19 -0.11
N LEU A 7 3.24 0.76 0.52
CA LEU A 7 3.06 1.64 1.68
C LEU A 7 3.15 3.12 1.26
N VAL A 8 2.18 3.92 1.67
CA VAL A 8 2.07 5.36 1.33
C VAL A 8 1.98 6.23 2.59
N SER A 9 2.39 7.49 2.50
CA SER A 9 2.41 8.44 3.62
C SER A 9 1.78 9.81 3.30
N GLY A 10 1.23 9.99 2.09
CA GLY A 10 0.78 11.29 1.57
C GLY A 10 -0.09 11.20 0.32
N SER A 11 0.21 11.98 -0.72
CA SER A 11 -0.59 12.07 -1.95
C SER A 11 -0.65 10.80 -2.79
N GLY A 12 0.33 9.89 -2.65
CA GLY A 12 0.36 8.63 -3.39
C GLY A 12 0.86 8.73 -4.84
N THR A 13 1.54 9.82 -5.23
CA THR A 13 1.99 10.00 -6.63
C THR A 13 2.90 8.88 -7.15
N ASN A 14 3.80 8.34 -6.30
CA ASN A 14 4.63 7.19 -6.69
C ASN A 14 3.81 5.91 -6.87
N PHE A 15 2.79 5.71 -6.03
CA PHE A 15 1.86 4.60 -6.15
C PHE A 15 1.04 4.71 -7.45
N ALA A 16 0.53 5.91 -7.77
CA ALA A 16 -0.18 6.16 -9.02
C ALA A 16 0.68 5.90 -10.27
N ASP A 17 1.93 6.35 -10.29
CA ASP A 17 2.85 6.05 -11.41
C ASP A 17 3.14 4.55 -11.53
N LEU A 18 3.35 3.85 -10.41
CA LEU A 18 3.56 2.40 -10.40
C LEU A 18 2.32 1.66 -10.93
N LEU A 19 1.12 2.01 -10.47
CA LEU A 19 -0.14 1.40 -10.90
C LEU A 19 -0.34 1.60 -12.42
N ALA A 20 -0.10 2.81 -12.93
CA ALA A 20 -0.21 3.10 -14.35
C ALA A 20 0.77 2.26 -15.19
N ARG A 21 2.02 2.09 -14.72
CA ARG A 21 3.01 1.23 -15.39
C ARG A 21 2.61 -0.24 -15.39
N ILE A 22 2.05 -0.74 -14.29
CA ILE A 22 1.51 -2.10 -14.20
C ILE A 22 0.36 -2.29 -15.20
N GLN A 23 -0.60 -1.36 -15.26
CA GLN A 23 -1.74 -1.42 -16.17
C GLN A 23 -1.34 -1.40 -17.65
N ARG A 24 -0.24 -0.70 -17.98
CA ARG A 24 0.34 -0.70 -19.35
C ARG A 24 1.19 -1.94 -19.66
N GLY A 25 1.48 -2.78 -18.66
CA GLY A 25 2.36 -3.95 -18.80
C GLY A 25 3.86 -3.64 -18.73
N ASP A 26 4.25 -2.40 -18.39
CA ASP A 26 5.65 -1.99 -18.24
C ASP A 26 6.31 -2.68 -17.02
N VAL A 27 5.50 -3.07 -16.03
CA VAL A 27 5.92 -3.73 -14.79
C VAL A 27 5.08 -4.99 -14.58
N ASN A 28 5.73 -6.15 -14.50
CA ASN A 28 5.08 -7.45 -14.27
C ASN A 28 4.81 -7.70 -12.77
N ALA A 29 3.92 -6.91 -12.19
CA ALA A 29 3.51 -7.00 -10.80
C ALA A 29 1.99 -6.79 -10.63
N GLU A 30 1.47 -7.22 -9.49
CA GLU A 30 0.10 -7.02 -9.04
C GLU A 30 0.14 -6.35 -7.67
N ILE A 31 -0.55 -5.22 -7.54
CA ILE A 31 -0.70 -4.53 -6.26
C ILE A 31 -1.90 -5.15 -5.55
N VAL A 32 -1.62 -5.91 -4.47
CA VAL A 32 -2.65 -6.68 -3.75
C VAL A 32 -3.25 -5.90 -2.59
N ALA A 33 -2.55 -4.89 -2.07
CA ALA A 33 -3.06 -3.95 -1.08
C ALA A 33 -2.22 -2.65 -1.04
N VAL A 34 -2.79 -1.60 -0.46
CA VAL A 34 -2.09 -0.35 -0.12
C VAL A 34 -2.27 -0.01 1.36
N GLY A 35 -1.16 0.17 2.07
CA GLY A 35 -1.13 0.47 3.50
C GLY A 35 -0.63 1.88 3.81
N ALA A 36 -1.04 2.44 4.94
CA ALA A 36 -0.47 3.68 5.47
C ALA A 36 -0.46 3.70 7.01
N ASP A 37 0.30 4.63 7.58
CA ASP A 37 0.29 4.90 9.03
C ASP A 37 -0.85 5.84 9.47
N ARG A 38 -1.60 6.39 8.52
CA ARG A 38 -2.76 7.27 8.72
C ARG A 38 -3.58 7.40 7.44
N ALA A 39 -4.80 7.91 7.57
CA ALA A 39 -5.60 8.31 6.42
C ALA A 39 -4.84 9.33 5.56
N CYS A 40 -4.77 9.07 4.24
CA CYS A 40 -4.13 9.97 3.28
C CYS A 40 -4.76 9.79 1.89
N ALA A 41 -4.49 10.74 0.99
CA ALA A 41 -5.05 10.71 -0.37
C ALA A 41 -4.59 9.50 -1.18
N GLY A 42 -3.41 8.94 -0.89
CA GLY A 42 -2.95 7.70 -1.52
C GLY A 42 -3.85 6.49 -1.24
N LEU A 43 -4.45 6.41 -0.05
CA LEU A 43 -5.42 5.35 0.26
C LEU A 43 -6.76 5.57 -0.45
N ALA A 44 -7.25 6.81 -0.51
CA ALA A 44 -8.46 7.13 -1.28
C ALA A 44 -8.29 6.78 -2.76
N TYR A 45 -7.13 7.09 -3.34
CA TYR A 45 -6.80 6.72 -4.71
C TYR A 45 -6.75 5.20 -4.92
N ALA A 46 -6.28 4.42 -3.94
CA ALA A 46 -6.29 2.95 -4.01
C ALA A 46 -7.72 2.39 -4.00
N ASP A 47 -8.57 2.92 -3.11
CA ASP A 47 -9.99 2.55 -2.99
C ASP A 47 -10.78 2.86 -4.27
N GLU A 48 -10.55 4.02 -4.88
CA GLU A 48 -11.11 4.40 -6.18
C GLU A 48 -10.76 3.42 -7.31
N HIS A 49 -9.64 2.70 -7.19
CA HIS A 49 -9.18 1.67 -8.13
C HIS A 49 -9.53 0.25 -7.70
N GLY A 50 -10.33 0.09 -6.63
CA GLY A 50 -10.75 -1.22 -6.10
C GLY A 50 -9.62 -2.03 -5.47
N ILE A 51 -8.52 -1.39 -5.07
CA ILE A 51 -7.39 -2.06 -4.43
C ILE A 51 -7.63 -2.04 -2.90
N PRO A 52 -7.55 -3.20 -2.21
CA PRO A 52 -7.71 -3.26 -0.77
C PRO A 52 -6.78 -2.30 -0.03
N THR A 53 -7.28 -1.68 1.04
CA THR A 53 -6.50 -0.74 1.85
C THR A 53 -6.47 -1.13 3.32
N PHE A 54 -5.40 -0.72 4.02
CA PHE A 54 -5.31 -0.83 5.47
C PHE A 54 -4.60 0.39 6.08
N VAL A 55 -4.89 0.64 7.36
CA VAL A 55 -4.20 1.65 8.16
C VAL A 55 -3.64 0.97 9.40
N GLU A 56 -2.33 1.06 9.60
CA GLU A 56 -1.64 0.59 10.82
C GLU A 56 -0.97 1.78 11.50
N PRO A 57 -1.66 2.47 12.44
CA PRO A 57 -1.16 3.68 13.06
C PRO A 57 0.19 3.47 13.75
N PHE A 58 1.12 4.40 13.49
CA PHE A 58 2.43 4.36 14.14
C PHE A 58 2.30 4.40 15.67
N ALA A 59 2.95 3.45 16.34
CA ALA A 59 3.08 3.42 17.79
C ALA A 59 4.51 3.07 18.21
N ARG A 60 4.90 3.47 19.42
CA ARG A 60 6.16 3.04 20.04
C ARG A 60 5.91 1.79 20.89
N PRO A 61 6.88 0.86 20.96
CA PRO A 61 8.17 0.88 20.25
C PRO A 61 8.04 0.56 18.75
N ARG A 62 8.99 1.07 17.94
CA ARG A 62 8.95 0.92 16.48
C ARG A 62 8.98 -0.55 16.03
N GLU A 63 9.67 -1.41 16.77
CA GLU A 63 9.77 -2.84 16.47
C GLU A 63 8.40 -3.52 16.56
N GLU A 64 7.66 -3.30 17.64
CA GLU A 64 6.30 -3.84 17.80
C GLU A 64 5.34 -3.32 16.72
N TRP A 65 5.43 -2.03 16.38
CA TRP A 65 4.64 -1.50 15.26
C TRP A 65 5.04 -2.12 13.91
N SER A 66 6.33 -2.34 13.67
CA SER A 66 6.80 -2.97 12.43
C SER A 66 6.26 -4.39 12.30
N ASN A 67 6.17 -5.15 13.40
CA ASN A 67 5.55 -6.48 13.39
C ASN A 67 4.06 -6.42 13.04
N ARG A 68 3.30 -5.46 13.58
CA ARG A 68 1.89 -5.27 13.20
C ARG A 68 1.71 -4.89 11.72
N VAL A 69 2.64 -4.11 11.16
CA VAL A 69 2.65 -3.83 9.72
C VAL A 69 2.91 -5.11 8.91
N VAL A 70 3.79 -5.99 9.37
CA VAL A 70 4.02 -7.30 8.76
C VAL A 70 2.76 -8.18 8.85
N ASP A 71 2.14 -8.28 10.02
CA ASP A 71 0.90 -9.05 10.21
C ASP A 71 -0.22 -8.56 9.25
N ALA A 72 -0.33 -7.24 9.07
CA ALA A 72 -1.29 -6.66 8.12
C ALA A 72 -0.95 -7.04 6.67
N ILE A 73 0.34 -7.02 6.29
CA ILE A 73 0.79 -7.44 4.95
C ILE A 73 0.48 -8.91 4.70
N GLU A 74 0.69 -9.79 5.69
CA GLU A 74 0.46 -11.24 5.57
C GLU A 74 -1.01 -11.62 5.39
N SER A 75 -1.95 -10.71 5.65
CA SER A 75 -3.39 -10.94 5.43
C SER A 75 -3.84 -10.85 3.96
N PHE A 76 -2.93 -10.51 3.02
CA PHE A 76 -3.22 -10.31 1.58
C PHE A 76 -2.50 -11.30 0.65
#